data_AF-A0A9P1NT98-F1
#
_entry.id   AF-A0A9P1NT98-F1
#
_cell.length_a   1.000
_cell.length_b   1.000
_cell.length_c   1.000
_cell.angle_alpha   90.00
_cell.angle_beta   90.00
_cell.angle_gamma   90.00
#
_symmetry.space_group_name_H-M   'P 1'
#
loop_
_entity.id
_entity.type
_entity.pdbx_description
1 polymer ?
#
loop_
_entity_poly.entity_id
_entity_poly.type
_entity_poly.pdbx_seq_one_letter_code
_entity_poly.pdbx_strand_id
1 'polypeptide(L)'
;MSSPRQCTAPWYWMQVITDGTVRPCCFSAQDIGSLHHSSIEEIWNGDLIKELRRFMHQNRVHPICQNAPCKFIQKNNAKKDALPRLGDRIFFGKNGAGSIYMIEGWHTQEYWGCWSKEKYAKISFPNFDDLLEGSTVDIALRGLKSESNVSISVMTNASEAVMANFSHFGNFLVSVPISKETANLPSLDITIETSHVSSPAQRGINNDQRPIGVGITSIHVHKGLS
;
A
#
# COMPACT_ATOMS: atom_id res chain seq x y z
N MET A 1 -26.24 11.50 12.49
CA MET A 1 -24.96 12.03 11.95
C MET A 1 -24.62 11.27 10.68
N SER A 2 -24.02 11.93 9.68
CA SER A 2 -23.64 11.29 8.41
C SER A 2 -22.41 10.40 8.60
N SER A 3 -22.43 9.17 8.09
CA SER A 3 -21.33 8.20 8.23
C SER A 3 -20.87 7.61 6.89
N PRO A 4 -19.68 6.97 6.80
CA PRO A 4 -19.19 6.39 5.56
C PRO A 4 -20.08 5.28 5.04
N ARG A 5 -20.76 4.55 5.94
CA ARG A 5 -21.73 3.49 5.59
C ARG A 5 -22.91 4.00 4.77
N GLN A 6 -23.24 5.28 4.88
CA GLN A 6 -24.33 5.90 4.13
C GLN A 6 -23.88 6.48 2.78
N CYS A 7 -22.58 6.47 2.49
CA CYS A 7 -22.08 6.84 1.17
C CYS A 7 -22.37 5.70 0.21
N THR A 8 -23.01 6.02 -0.91
CA THR A 8 -23.41 5.04 -1.92
C THR A 8 -22.66 5.23 -3.25
N ALA A 9 -21.80 6.26 -3.35
CA ALA A 9 -21.07 6.58 -4.58
C ALA A 9 -20.31 5.38 -5.18
N PRO A 10 -19.58 4.56 -4.40
CA PRO A 10 -18.85 3.42 -4.98
C PRO A 10 -19.71 2.29 -5.57
N TRP A 11 -21.04 2.34 -5.41
CA TRP A 11 -21.96 1.33 -5.94
C TRP A 11 -22.71 1.75 -7.20
N TYR A 12 -22.74 3.03 -7.55
CA TYR A 12 -23.48 3.49 -8.74
C TYR A 12 -22.80 4.64 -9.49
N TRP A 13 -21.67 5.16 -9.00
CA TRP A 13 -21.00 6.32 -9.58
C TRP A 13 -19.50 6.11 -9.74
N MET A 14 -18.97 6.52 -10.89
CA MET A 14 -17.56 6.78 -11.14
C MET A 14 -17.41 8.02 -12.00
N GLN A 15 -16.23 8.66 -11.94
CA GLN A 15 -15.87 9.76 -12.82
C GLN A 15 -14.64 9.41 -13.61
N VAL A 16 -14.73 9.57 -14.92
CA VAL A 16 -13.59 9.55 -15.82
C VAL A 16 -13.09 10.98 -15.98
N ILE A 17 -11.81 11.21 -15.70
CA ILE A 17 -11.13 12.48 -15.88
C ILE A 17 -10.67 12.58 -17.34
N THR A 18 -10.42 13.79 -17.83
CA THR A 18 -10.03 14.06 -19.22
C THR A 18 -8.74 13.36 -19.65
N ASP A 19 -7.87 13.00 -18.71
CA ASP A 19 -6.64 12.24 -18.95
C ASP A 19 -6.85 10.72 -18.95
N GLY A 20 -8.10 10.25 -18.83
CA GLY A 20 -8.45 8.82 -18.80
C GLY A 20 -8.31 8.16 -17.43
N THR A 21 -7.88 8.88 -16.37
CA THR A 21 -7.93 8.36 -15.00
C THR A 21 -9.37 8.27 -14.50
N VAL A 22 -9.63 7.32 -13.60
CA VAL A 22 -10.99 7.04 -13.07
C VAL A 22 -11.01 7.24 -11.57
N ARG A 23 -12.04 7.91 -11.05
CA ARG A 23 -12.27 8.18 -9.62
C ARG A 23 -13.59 7.55 -9.13
N PRO A 24 -13.67 7.12 -7.86
CA PRO A 24 -14.89 6.55 -7.27
C PRO A 24 -15.92 7.60 -6.85
N CYS A 25 -15.51 8.87 -6.70
CA CYS A 25 -16.37 10.00 -6.34
C CYS A 25 -15.70 11.31 -6.81
N CYS A 26 -16.47 12.37 -7.05
CA CYS A 26 -15.93 13.69 -7.42
C CYS A 26 -15.08 14.32 -6.32
N PHE A 27 -15.24 13.85 -5.07
CA PHE A 27 -14.48 14.30 -3.91
C PHE A 27 -13.27 13.42 -3.59
N SER A 28 -13.03 12.32 -4.31
CA SER A 28 -11.93 11.43 -3.96
C SER A 28 -10.58 12.12 -4.19
N ALA A 29 -9.64 11.87 -3.28
CA ALA A 29 -8.27 12.41 -3.38
C ALA A 29 -7.38 11.57 -4.28
N GLN A 30 -7.81 10.35 -4.64
CA GLN A 30 -7.04 9.37 -5.39
C GLN A 30 -7.92 8.72 -6.46
N ASP A 31 -7.24 8.21 -7.49
CA ASP A 31 -7.83 7.49 -8.61
C ASP A 31 -7.91 5.99 -8.31
N ILE A 32 -8.86 5.30 -8.91
CA ILE A 32 -9.09 3.85 -8.78
C ILE A 32 -8.63 3.04 -9.99
N GLY A 33 -8.23 3.71 -11.07
CA GLY A 33 -7.79 3.07 -12.31
C GLY A 33 -7.59 4.05 -13.44
N SER A 34 -7.27 3.54 -14.63
CA SER A 34 -7.08 4.33 -15.84
C SER A 34 -7.52 3.54 -17.08
N LEU A 35 -8.28 4.20 -17.95
CA LEU A 35 -8.81 3.60 -19.17
C LEU A 35 -7.76 3.35 -20.26
N HIS A 36 -6.53 3.81 -20.07
CA HIS A 36 -5.40 3.49 -20.98
C HIS A 36 -4.94 2.05 -20.86
N HIS A 37 -5.21 1.39 -19.72
CA HIS A 37 -4.66 0.06 -19.41
C HIS A 37 -5.72 -0.95 -18.94
N SER A 38 -6.94 -0.49 -18.62
CA SER A 38 -8.01 -1.35 -18.09
C SER A 38 -9.37 -0.86 -18.56
N SER A 39 -10.29 -1.79 -18.79
CA SER A 39 -11.68 -1.48 -19.07
C SER A 39 -12.40 -0.92 -17.84
N ILE A 40 -13.53 -0.25 -18.08
CA ILE A 40 -14.41 0.24 -17.00
C ILE A 40 -14.84 -0.91 -16.07
N GLU A 41 -15.15 -2.08 -16.63
CA GLU A 41 -15.61 -3.24 -15.88
C GLU A 41 -14.52 -3.79 -14.95
N GLU A 42 -13.28 -3.89 -15.44
CA GLU A 42 -12.13 -4.28 -14.64
C GLU A 42 -11.87 -3.28 -13.50
N ILE A 43 -11.97 -1.98 -13.77
CA ILE A 43 -11.79 -0.95 -12.73
C ILE A 43 -12.92 -1.02 -11.69
N TRP A 44 -14.17 -1.17 -12.14
CA TRP A 44 -15.34 -1.19 -11.27
C TRP A 44 -15.43 -2.44 -10.38
N ASN A 45 -14.91 -3.56 -10.87
CA ASN A 45 -14.83 -4.82 -10.13
C ASN A 45 -13.43 -5.09 -9.57
N GLY A 46 -12.52 -4.12 -9.69
CA GLY A 46 -11.17 -4.21 -9.18
C GLY A 46 -11.10 -4.15 -7.65
N ASP A 47 -9.96 -4.57 -7.13
CA ASP A 47 -9.75 -4.74 -5.69
C ASP A 47 -9.93 -3.45 -4.92
N LEU A 48 -9.50 -2.32 -5.48
CA LEU A 48 -9.55 -1.02 -4.81
C LEU A 48 -11.00 -0.52 -4.59
N ILE A 49 -11.91 -0.77 -5.54
CA ILE A 49 -13.32 -0.45 -5.37
C ILE A 49 -14.00 -1.44 -4.40
N LYS A 50 -13.69 -2.74 -4.49
CA LYS A 50 -14.20 -3.75 -3.55
C LYS A 50 -13.77 -3.42 -2.12
N GLU A 51 -12.52 -3.01 -1.94
CA GLU A 51 -11.97 -2.55 -0.67
C GLU A 51 -12.69 -1.30 -0.16
N LEU A 52 -12.89 -0.28 -1.01
CA LEU A 52 -13.62 0.92 -0.65
C LEU A 52 -15.04 0.61 -0.15
N ARG A 53 -15.76 -0.29 -0.86
CA ARG A 53 -17.09 -0.76 -0.47
C ARG A 53 -17.06 -1.49 0.88
N ARG A 54 -16.05 -2.34 1.12
CA ARG A 54 -15.86 -3.04 2.40
C ARG A 54 -15.64 -2.06 3.55
N PHE A 55 -14.79 -1.06 3.38
CA PHE A 55 -14.55 -0.02 4.40
C PHE A 55 -15.84 0.72 4.75
N MET A 56 -16.60 1.15 3.73
CA MET A 56 -17.89 1.82 3.95
C MET A 56 -18.89 0.91 4.67
N HIS A 57 -19.00 -0.36 4.27
CA HIS A 57 -19.84 -1.34 4.97
C HIS A 57 -19.43 -1.48 6.45
N GLN A 58 -18.13 -1.48 6.74
CA GLN A 58 -17.59 -1.49 8.10
C GLN A 58 -17.69 -0.14 8.84
N ASN A 59 -18.29 0.88 8.22
CA ASN A 59 -18.37 2.25 8.73
C ASN A 59 -16.99 2.88 9.01
N ARG A 60 -15.97 2.48 8.25
CA ARG A 60 -14.59 2.97 8.30
C ARG A 60 -14.31 3.92 7.13
N VAL A 61 -13.37 4.84 7.32
CA VAL A 61 -12.93 5.76 6.27
C VAL A 61 -11.78 5.11 5.51
N HIS A 62 -11.96 4.89 4.21
CA HIS A 62 -10.90 4.41 3.32
C HIS A 62 -9.91 5.56 3.00
N PRO A 63 -8.60 5.30 2.84
CA PRO A 63 -7.60 6.33 2.50
C PRO A 63 -7.94 7.20 1.28
N ILE A 64 -8.60 6.64 0.26
CA ILE A 64 -9.07 7.39 -0.92
C ILE A 64 -10.05 8.53 -0.56
N CYS A 65 -10.82 8.35 0.53
CA CYS A 65 -11.77 9.34 1.03
C CYS A 65 -11.19 10.20 2.16
N GLN A 66 -9.96 9.94 2.60
CA GLN A 66 -9.36 10.66 3.72
C GLN A 66 -9.21 12.14 3.37
N ASN A 67 -9.68 13.00 4.27
CA ASN A 67 -9.71 14.46 4.09
C ASN A 67 -10.54 14.95 2.88
N ALA A 68 -11.32 14.09 2.23
CA ALA A 68 -12.19 14.48 1.13
C ALA A 68 -13.23 15.52 1.61
N PRO A 69 -13.49 16.59 0.85
CA PRO A 69 -14.41 17.63 1.25
C PRO A 69 -15.89 17.24 1.00
N CYS A 70 -16.29 16.05 1.47
CA CYS A 70 -17.65 15.52 1.30
C CYS A 70 -18.38 15.37 2.65
N LYS A 71 -19.72 15.40 2.62
CA LYS A 71 -20.56 15.37 3.84
C LYS A 71 -20.35 14.13 4.73
N PHE A 72 -19.93 13.01 4.15
CA PHE A 72 -19.67 11.76 4.87
C PHE A 72 -18.31 11.71 5.58
N ILE A 73 -17.42 12.66 5.27
CA ILE A 73 -16.09 12.78 5.87
C ILE A 73 -16.02 14.01 6.77
N GLN A 74 -16.53 15.16 6.30
CA GLN A 74 -16.50 16.42 7.05
C GLN A 74 -17.37 16.40 8.32
N LYS A 75 -18.52 15.72 8.30
CA LYS A 75 -19.48 15.69 9.42
C LYS A 75 -19.41 14.41 10.25
N ASN A 76 -18.29 13.70 10.17
CA ASN A 76 -18.20 12.32 10.60
C ASN A 76 -17.27 12.15 11.81
N ASN A 77 -17.81 11.49 12.85
CA ASN A 77 -17.09 11.03 14.04
C ASN A 77 -16.65 9.54 13.92
N ALA A 78 -16.82 8.90 12.75
CA ALA A 78 -16.27 7.57 12.51
C ALA A 78 -14.77 7.59 12.83
N LYS A 79 -14.29 6.53 13.49
CA LYS A 79 -12.90 6.39 13.94
C LYS A 79 -11.96 6.69 12.78
N LYS A 80 -11.48 7.94 12.69
CA LYS A 80 -10.35 8.33 11.82
C LYS A 80 -9.10 7.55 12.23
N ASP A 81 -9.11 7.03 13.46
CA ASP A 81 -8.00 6.37 14.16
C ASP A 81 -8.20 4.86 14.33
N ALA A 82 -9.07 4.21 13.53
CA ALA A 82 -9.06 2.75 13.51
C ALA A 82 -7.73 2.31 12.89
N LEU A 83 -6.81 1.81 13.72
CA LEU A 83 -5.55 1.21 13.30
C LEU A 83 -5.80 0.34 12.05
N PRO A 84 -4.97 0.48 10.99
CA PRO A 84 -5.10 -0.36 9.82
C PRO A 84 -5.04 -1.82 10.26
N ARG A 85 -5.88 -2.66 9.67
CA ARG A 85 -5.89 -4.08 10.04
C ARG A 85 -5.16 -4.86 8.98
N LEU A 86 -4.58 -5.97 9.40
CA LEU A 86 -4.23 -7.02 8.44
C LEU A 86 -5.49 -7.31 7.62
N GLY A 87 -5.37 -7.35 6.29
CA GLY A 87 -6.52 -7.47 5.37
C GLY A 87 -6.94 -6.17 4.71
N ASP A 88 -6.58 -5.02 5.27
CA ASP A 88 -6.64 -3.74 4.56
C ASP A 88 -5.41 -3.59 3.65
N ARG A 89 -5.53 -2.79 2.60
CA ARG A 89 -4.37 -2.25 1.89
C ARG A 89 -3.83 -1.08 2.71
N ILE A 90 -2.66 -1.30 3.29
CA ILE A 90 -2.00 -0.36 4.16
C ILE A 90 -1.01 0.44 3.32
N PHE A 91 -1.26 1.73 3.14
CA PHE A 91 -0.40 2.64 2.36
C PHE A 91 0.64 3.31 3.26
N PHE A 92 1.84 3.50 2.72
CA PHE A 92 3.00 4.03 3.46
C PHE A 92 3.41 5.46 3.06
N GLY A 93 2.58 6.15 2.27
CA GLY A 93 2.77 7.58 1.97
C GLY A 93 2.32 8.50 3.12
N LYS A 94 2.53 9.82 2.99
CA LYS A 94 2.20 10.85 4.00
C LYS A 94 0.76 10.80 4.53
N ASN A 95 -0.19 10.43 3.68
CA ASN A 95 -1.60 10.30 4.03
C ASN A 95 -2.01 8.85 4.30
N GLY A 96 -1.09 7.90 4.16
CA GLY A 96 -1.31 6.50 4.45
C GLY A 96 -1.13 6.20 5.93
N ALA A 97 -1.90 5.27 6.45
CA ALA A 97 -1.86 4.91 7.86
C ALA A 97 -0.76 3.88 8.21
N GLY A 98 0.08 3.48 7.24
CA GLY A 98 1.15 2.51 7.44
C GLY A 98 2.36 3.02 8.24
N SER A 99 2.47 4.34 8.45
CA SER A 99 3.58 4.94 9.19
C SER A 99 3.77 4.36 10.59
N ILE A 100 2.68 3.96 11.24
CA ILE A 100 2.70 3.40 12.59
C ILE A 100 3.34 2.01 12.67
N TYR A 101 3.50 1.33 11.53
CA TYR A 101 4.11 0.00 11.45
C TYR A 101 5.57 0.05 10.97
N MET A 102 6.07 1.23 10.60
CA MET A 102 7.48 1.41 10.23
C MET A 102 8.35 1.36 11.49
N ILE A 103 9.17 0.33 11.61
CA ILE A 103 10.00 0.11 12.82
C ILE A 103 11.36 0.77 12.67
N GLU A 104 12.06 0.48 11.57
CA GLU A 104 13.42 0.97 11.34
C GLU A 104 13.77 1.00 9.86
N GLY A 105 14.80 1.77 9.52
CA GLY A 105 15.36 1.82 8.17
C GLY A 105 14.57 2.66 7.16
N TRP A 106 13.66 3.54 7.60
CA TRP A 106 12.82 4.37 6.73
C TRP A 106 13.21 5.86 6.73
N HIS A 107 13.11 6.49 5.57
CA HIS A 107 13.15 7.95 5.40
C HIS A 107 11.86 8.63 5.85
N THR A 108 11.81 9.96 5.76
CA THR A 108 10.54 10.68 5.88
C THR A 108 9.62 10.30 4.71
N GLN A 109 8.35 10.04 5.02
CA GLN A 109 7.35 9.65 4.02
C GLN A 109 7.14 10.72 2.96
N GLU A 110 6.93 10.27 1.73
CA GLU A 110 6.51 11.06 0.56
C GLU A 110 5.02 10.84 0.29
N TYR A 111 4.40 11.60 -0.61
CA TYR A 111 2.95 11.47 -0.86
C TYR A 111 2.53 10.08 -1.35
N TRP A 112 3.42 9.41 -2.10
CA TRP A 112 3.16 8.09 -2.69
C TRP A 112 3.60 6.92 -1.80
N GLY A 113 4.56 7.11 -0.88
CA GLY A 113 5.21 5.99 -0.16
C GLY A 113 6.42 6.45 0.64
N CYS A 114 7.37 5.54 0.88
CA CYS A 114 8.55 5.85 1.67
C CYS A 114 9.78 5.06 1.20
N TRP A 115 10.93 5.73 1.10
CA TRP A 115 12.21 5.10 0.76
C TRP A 115 12.85 4.45 2.00
N SER A 116 13.51 3.31 1.80
CA SER A 116 14.48 2.80 2.78
C SER A 116 15.72 3.68 2.82
N LYS A 117 16.29 3.89 4.01
CA LYS A 117 17.52 4.68 4.26
C LYS A 117 18.78 3.95 3.86
N GLU A 118 18.81 2.67 4.16
CA GLU A 118 19.99 1.83 4.02
C GLU A 118 19.60 0.57 3.28
N LYS A 119 20.45 -0.47 3.40
CA LYS A 119 20.18 -1.76 2.80
C LYS A 119 18.98 -2.45 3.42
N TYR A 120 18.61 -2.11 4.65
CA TYR A 120 17.59 -2.81 5.43
C TYR A 120 16.50 -1.85 5.90
N ALA A 121 15.25 -2.31 5.84
CA ALA A 121 14.11 -1.63 6.43
C ALA A 121 13.09 -2.66 6.95
N LYS A 122 12.50 -2.35 8.10
CA LYS A 122 11.62 -3.28 8.82
C LYS A 122 10.25 -2.67 9.10
N ILE A 123 9.22 -3.50 8.92
CA ILE A 123 7.83 -3.21 9.27
C ILE A 123 7.35 -4.32 10.21
N SER A 124 6.50 -3.98 11.18
CA SER A 124 5.89 -4.98 12.06
C SER A 124 4.41 -4.67 12.26
N PHE A 125 3.58 -5.68 12.04
CA PHE A 125 2.14 -5.62 12.27
C PHE A 125 1.75 -6.57 13.39
N PRO A 126 0.85 -6.18 14.30
CA PRO A 126 0.32 -7.14 15.24
C PRO A 126 -0.59 -8.16 14.53
N ASN A 127 -0.51 -9.42 14.95
CA ASN A 127 -1.34 -10.50 14.46
C ASN A 127 -2.52 -10.75 15.42
N PHE A 128 -3.63 -10.04 15.23
CA PHE A 128 -4.80 -10.10 16.12
C PHE A 128 -6.05 -10.75 15.51
N ASP A 129 -6.08 -11.00 14.21
CA ASP A 129 -7.31 -11.29 13.46
C ASP A 129 -7.32 -12.68 12.78
N ASP A 130 -6.41 -13.60 13.16
CA ASP A 130 -6.21 -14.94 12.54
C ASP A 130 -6.12 -14.92 11.00
N LEU A 131 -5.79 -13.75 10.43
CA LEU A 131 -5.77 -13.57 8.98
C LEU A 131 -4.57 -14.26 8.36
N LEU A 132 -3.46 -14.36 9.09
CA LEU A 132 -2.18 -14.82 8.57
C LEU A 132 -2.23 -16.27 8.08
N GLU A 133 -3.03 -17.13 8.72
CA GLU A 133 -3.12 -18.54 8.32
C GLU A 133 -3.68 -18.70 6.90
N GLY A 134 -2.88 -19.30 6.01
CA GLY A 134 -3.23 -19.53 4.62
C GLY A 134 -3.29 -18.27 3.76
N SER A 135 -2.66 -17.18 4.21
CA SER A 135 -2.62 -15.91 3.50
C SER A 135 -1.32 -15.70 2.69
N THR A 136 -1.40 -14.74 1.77
CA THR A 136 -0.27 -14.16 1.05
C THR A 136 -0.19 -12.68 1.39
N VAL A 137 1.03 -12.19 1.56
CA VAL A 137 1.32 -10.77 1.77
C VAL A 137 1.89 -10.18 0.49
N ASP A 138 1.13 -9.28 -0.11
CA ASP A 138 1.52 -8.53 -1.29
C ASP A 138 2.14 -7.19 -0.88
N ILE A 139 3.39 -6.98 -1.26
CA ILE A 139 4.18 -5.80 -0.92
C ILE A 139 4.48 -5.04 -2.20
N ALA A 140 3.85 -3.89 -2.37
CA ALA A 140 4.07 -3.01 -3.50
C ALA A 140 5.30 -2.15 -3.24
N LEU A 141 6.38 -2.47 -3.93
CA LEU A 141 7.67 -1.79 -3.85
C LEU A 141 7.88 -0.85 -5.04
N ARG A 142 8.84 0.05 -4.91
CA ARG A 142 9.28 1.00 -5.94
C ARG A 142 10.79 0.96 -6.10
N GLY A 143 11.24 0.73 -7.32
CA GLY A 143 12.66 0.75 -7.68
C GLY A 143 13.11 2.15 -8.09
N LEU A 144 14.33 2.51 -7.70
CA LEU A 144 15.06 3.61 -8.33
C LEU A 144 15.72 3.10 -9.61
N LYS A 145 15.75 3.89 -10.69
CA LYS A 145 16.44 3.50 -11.93
C LYS A 145 17.91 3.14 -11.63
N SER A 146 18.37 1.99 -12.15
CA SER A 146 19.74 1.51 -11.96
C SER A 146 20.31 0.90 -13.25
N GLU A 147 21.59 1.11 -13.50
CA GLU A 147 22.31 0.48 -14.63
C GLU A 147 22.55 -1.02 -14.40
N SER A 148 22.71 -1.43 -13.14
CA SER A 148 22.78 -2.83 -12.72
C SER A 148 21.45 -3.29 -12.13
N ASN A 149 21.20 -4.59 -12.21
CA ASN A 149 20.04 -5.21 -11.58
C ASN A 149 20.18 -5.15 -10.05
N VAL A 150 19.18 -4.59 -9.37
CA VAL A 150 19.15 -4.48 -7.91
C VAL A 150 18.28 -5.60 -7.38
N SER A 151 18.91 -6.54 -6.66
CA SER A 151 18.20 -7.60 -5.94
C SER A 151 17.62 -7.09 -4.63
N ILE A 152 16.39 -7.54 -4.36
CA ILE A 152 15.63 -7.34 -3.14
C ILE A 152 15.33 -8.70 -2.52
N SER A 153 15.62 -8.85 -1.23
CA SER A 153 15.16 -9.96 -0.40
C SER A 153 14.05 -9.45 0.51
N VAL A 154 12.93 -10.16 0.53
CA VAL A 154 11.85 -9.92 1.50
C VAL A 154 11.71 -11.14 2.38
N MET A 155 11.87 -10.94 3.68
CA MET A 155 11.74 -12.00 4.69
C MET A 155 10.60 -11.65 5.64
N THR A 156 9.77 -12.64 5.95
CA THR A 156 8.92 -12.58 7.15
C THR A 156 9.62 -13.29 8.31
N ASN A 157 9.10 -13.16 9.54
CA ASN A 157 9.72 -13.65 10.77
C ASN A 157 10.57 -14.94 10.64
N ALA A 158 9.98 -16.01 10.11
CA ALA A 158 10.58 -17.34 9.98
C ALA A 158 10.50 -17.92 8.55
N SER A 159 10.19 -17.10 7.54
CA SER A 159 10.11 -17.59 6.16
C SER A 159 11.46 -17.48 5.45
N GLU A 160 11.67 -18.36 4.47
CA GLU A 160 12.71 -18.12 3.47
C GLU A 160 12.50 -16.76 2.78
N ALA A 161 13.60 -16.14 2.37
CA ALA A 161 13.56 -14.88 1.66
C ALA A 161 12.95 -15.06 0.27
N VAL A 162 11.93 -14.26 -0.05
CA VAL A 162 11.44 -14.14 -1.42
C VAL A 162 12.32 -13.12 -2.13
N MET A 163 12.95 -13.55 -3.22
CA MET A 163 13.85 -12.73 -4.02
C MET A 163 13.11 -12.06 -5.17
N ALA A 164 13.32 -10.76 -5.34
CA ALA A 164 12.85 -9.98 -6.47
C ALA A 164 13.98 -9.11 -7.02
N ASN A 165 13.84 -8.60 -8.25
CA ASN A 165 14.85 -7.74 -8.84
C ASN A 165 14.19 -6.57 -9.59
N PHE A 166 14.88 -5.43 -9.67
CA PHE A 166 14.52 -4.33 -10.55
C PHE A 166 15.77 -3.65 -11.13
N SER A 167 15.62 -3.08 -12.32
CA SER A 167 16.60 -2.20 -12.95
C SER A 167 16.00 -0.87 -13.43
N HIS A 168 14.67 -0.78 -13.48
CA HIS A 168 13.95 0.38 -14.00
C HIS A 168 13.25 1.13 -12.88
N PHE A 169 13.00 2.42 -13.08
CA PHE A 169 12.13 3.17 -12.19
C PHE A 169 10.69 2.70 -12.37
N GLY A 170 10.03 2.34 -11.27
CA GLY A 170 8.64 1.89 -11.33
C GLY A 170 8.25 1.10 -10.10
N ASN A 171 6.95 0.84 -10.00
CA ASN A 171 6.40 -0.02 -8.96
C ASN A 171 6.44 -1.48 -9.41
N PHE A 172 6.68 -2.39 -8.48
CA PHE A 172 6.61 -3.83 -8.68
C PHE A 172 6.05 -4.49 -7.42
N LEU A 173 5.53 -5.71 -7.57
CA LEU A 173 4.90 -6.46 -6.49
C LEU A 173 5.80 -7.61 -6.04
N VAL A 174 5.95 -7.78 -4.74
CA VAL A 174 6.54 -8.98 -4.14
C VAL A 174 5.47 -9.65 -3.30
N SER A 175 5.12 -10.88 -3.64
CA SER A 175 4.12 -11.68 -2.94
C SER A 175 4.81 -12.73 -2.08
N VAL A 176 4.56 -12.70 -0.78
CA VAL A 176 5.18 -13.61 0.20
C VAL A 176 4.09 -14.49 0.82
N PRO A 177 4.04 -15.80 0.50
CA PRO A 177 3.15 -16.73 1.17
C PRO A 177 3.51 -16.84 2.66
N ILE A 178 2.50 -16.81 3.53
CA ILE A 178 2.72 -16.89 4.97
C ILE A 178 2.85 -18.34 5.41
N SER A 179 3.97 -18.66 6.06
CA SER A 179 4.22 -19.97 6.64
C SER A 179 3.34 -20.20 7.88
N LYS A 180 3.08 -21.47 8.20
CA LYS A 180 2.36 -21.83 9.44
C LYS A 180 3.06 -21.32 10.69
N GLU A 181 4.39 -21.25 10.68
CA GLU A 181 5.16 -20.72 11.79
C GLU A 181 4.91 -19.22 11.97
N THR A 182 5.08 -18.42 10.90
CA THR A 182 4.80 -16.97 10.93
C THR A 182 3.34 -16.69 11.31
N ALA A 183 2.38 -17.50 10.85
CA ALA A 183 0.97 -17.31 11.18
C ALA A 183 0.63 -17.44 12.68
N ASN A 184 1.44 -18.18 13.44
CA ASN A 184 1.25 -18.40 14.88
C ASN A 184 2.01 -17.39 15.77
N LEU A 185 2.77 -16.49 15.16
CA LEU A 185 3.52 -15.47 15.90
C LEU A 185 2.62 -14.28 16.27
N PRO A 186 2.95 -13.56 17.36
CA PRO A 186 2.16 -12.40 17.80
C PRO A 186 2.25 -11.20 16.84
N SER A 187 3.23 -11.19 15.94
CA SER A 187 3.40 -10.17 14.92
C SER A 187 3.86 -10.76 13.59
N LEU A 188 3.42 -10.11 12.51
CA LEU A 188 4.03 -10.25 11.19
C LEU A 188 5.11 -9.18 11.06
N ASP A 189 6.35 -9.61 11.18
CA ASP A 189 7.53 -8.80 10.89
C ASP A 189 7.92 -9.01 9.44
N ILE A 190 8.19 -7.92 8.72
CA ILE A 190 8.66 -7.94 7.34
C ILE A 190 9.95 -7.15 7.28
N THR A 191 11.01 -7.82 6.87
CA THR A 191 12.31 -7.23 6.60
C THR A 191 12.51 -7.17 5.10
N ILE A 192 12.78 -5.98 4.59
CA ILE A 192 13.10 -5.74 3.19
C ILE A 192 14.58 -5.36 3.15
N GLU A 193 15.35 -6.15 2.42
CA GLU A 193 16.76 -5.88 2.18
C GLU A 193 17.05 -5.67 0.69
N THR A 194 17.94 -4.72 0.40
CA THR A 194 18.42 -4.41 -0.93
C THR A 194 19.91 -4.63 -1.05
N SER A 195 20.33 -5.19 -2.18
CA SER A 195 21.74 -5.37 -2.53
C SER A 195 22.51 -4.04 -2.65
N HIS A 196 21.84 -2.97 -3.06
CA HIS A 196 22.47 -1.68 -3.40
C HIS A 196 21.67 -0.49 -2.87
N VAL A 197 22.39 0.55 -2.44
CA VAL A 197 21.84 1.83 -2.01
C VAL A 197 22.51 2.92 -2.84
N SER A 198 21.74 3.88 -3.32
CA SER A 198 22.26 5.00 -4.11
C SER A 198 21.34 6.20 -3.96
N SER A 199 21.87 7.41 -4.09
CA SER A 199 21.04 8.61 -4.12
C SER A 199 20.53 8.91 -5.53
N PRO A 200 19.37 9.57 -5.68
CA PRO A 200 18.93 10.08 -6.98
C PRO A 200 19.99 10.96 -7.67
N ALA A 201 20.76 11.73 -6.90
CA ALA A 201 21.86 12.54 -7.43
C ALA A 201 23.02 11.72 -7.99
N GLN A 202 23.43 10.64 -7.31
CA GLN A 202 24.42 9.70 -7.85
C GLN A 202 23.97 9.05 -9.16
N ARG A 203 22.66 8.98 -9.40
CA ARG A 203 22.06 8.45 -10.64
C ARG A 203 21.72 9.53 -11.67
N GLY A 204 22.10 10.80 -11.42
CA GLY A 204 21.84 11.92 -12.34
C GLY A 204 20.35 12.25 -12.51
N ILE A 205 19.49 11.87 -11.56
CA ILE A 205 18.04 12.09 -11.64
C ILE A 205 17.68 13.52 -11.19
N ASN A 206 18.21 13.95 -10.04
CA ASN A 206 18.00 15.30 -9.47
C ASN A 206 19.06 15.59 -8.38
N ASN A 207 18.88 16.63 -7.55
CA ASN A 207 19.84 17.03 -6.52
C ASN A 207 19.69 16.31 -5.17
N ASP A 208 18.81 15.32 -5.05
CA ASP A 208 18.60 14.58 -3.80
C ASP A 208 19.79 13.67 -3.50
N GLN A 209 20.50 13.99 -2.42
CA GLN A 209 21.70 13.26 -1.98
C GLN A 209 21.38 12.13 -0.99
N ARG A 210 20.11 11.94 -0.61
CA ARG A 210 19.74 10.91 0.36
C ARG A 210 20.08 9.53 -0.21
N PRO A 211 20.86 8.70 0.49
CA PRO A 211 21.02 7.30 0.11
C PRO A 211 19.66 6.61 0.24
N ILE A 212 19.20 5.97 -0.84
CA ILE A 212 17.93 5.22 -0.86
C ILE A 212 18.12 3.83 -1.45
N GLY A 213 17.43 2.85 -0.86
CA GLY A 213 17.43 1.47 -1.33
C GLY A 213 16.21 1.19 -2.21
N VAL A 214 15.13 0.76 -1.58
CA VAL A 214 13.84 0.46 -2.22
C VAL A 214 12.72 1.24 -1.55
N GLY A 215 11.75 1.68 -2.35
CA GLY A 215 10.57 2.37 -1.86
C GLY A 215 9.47 1.38 -1.52
N ILE A 216 8.71 1.65 -0.46
CA ILE A 216 7.46 0.94 -0.16
C ILE A 216 6.26 1.85 -0.44
N THR A 217 5.27 1.30 -1.12
CA THR A 217 4.02 2.01 -1.47
C THR A 217 2.86 1.51 -0.62
N SER A 218 2.62 0.19 -0.61
CA SER A 218 1.54 -0.42 0.16
C SER A 218 1.82 -1.89 0.51
N ILE A 219 1.14 -2.40 1.53
CA ILE A 219 1.06 -3.82 1.86
C ILE A 219 -0.41 -4.25 1.87
N HIS A 220 -0.68 -5.45 1.39
CA HIS A 220 -2.00 -6.07 1.48
C HIS A 220 -1.87 -7.56 1.83
N VAL A 221 -2.52 -7.97 2.92
CA VAL A 221 -2.59 -9.38 3.32
C VAL A 221 -3.93 -9.93 2.87
N HIS A 222 -3.94 -11.02 2.12
CA HIS A 222 -5.18 -11.63 1.64
C HIS A 222 -5.10 -13.15 1.63
N LYS A 223 -6.25 -13.80 1.73
CA LYS A 223 -6.38 -15.22 1.43
C LYS A 223 -6.73 -15.35 -0.06
N GLY A 224 -6.17 -16.36 -0.73
CA GLY A 224 -6.53 -16.64 -2.12
C GLY A 224 -8.04 -16.75 -2.28
N LEU A 225 -8.57 -16.23 -3.39
CA LEU A 225 -9.98 -16.40 -3.73
C LEU A 225 -10.27 -17.90 -3.83
N SER A 226 -11.04 -18.43 -2.89
CA SER A 226 -11.65 -19.76 -2.95
C SER A 226 -12.76 -19.78 -4.00
#